data_AF-A0AAV9Z778-F1
#
_entry.id   AF-A0AAV9Z778-F1
#
_cell.length_a   1.000
_cell.length_b   1.000
_cell.length_c   1.000
_cell.angle_alpha   90.00
_cell.angle_beta   90.00
_cell.angle_gamma   90.00
#
_symmetry.space_group_name_H-M   'P 1'
#
loop_
_entity.id
_entity.type
_entity.pdbx_description
1 polymer ?
#
loop_
_entity_poly.entity_id
_entity_poly.type
_entity_poly.pdbx_seq_one_letter_code
_entity_poly.pdbx_strand_id
1 'polypeptide(L)'
;MAPKSKGRKKTVTKTATPTVDGQKKKRKRKRKETYSSYIYKVLKQVHPDTGLSNKAMAILNSFVNDIFERIASEASKALGSNFAEVSAPEKWTVSLGATEKISS
;
A
#
# COMPACT_ATOMS: atom_id res chain seq x y z
N MET A 1 37.65 49.75 -11.83
CA MET A 1 38.12 49.28 -10.52
C MET A 1 38.55 47.82 -10.66
N ALA A 2 39.85 47.54 -10.60
CA ALA A 2 40.44 46.18 -10.71
C ALA A 2 41.21 45.87 -9.40
N PRO A 3 41.71 44.64 -9.16
CA PRO A 3 41.24 43.73 -8.11
C PRO A 3 42.28 43.47 -6.98
N LYS A 4 41.87 42.82 -5.88
CA LYS A 4 42.74 42.22 -4.83
C LYS A 4 42.03 40.94 -4.36
N SER A 5 42.39 39.71 -4.73
CA SER A 5 43.58 38.89 -4.42
C SER A 5 43.85 38.67 -2.92
N LYS A 6 43.73 37.40 -2.48
CA LYS A 6 44.80 36.59 -1.82
C LYS A 6 44.20 35.35 -1.13
N GLY A 7 44.50 34.18 -1.68
CA GLY A 7 44.31 32.90 -0.99
C GLY A 7 45.41 32.62 0.04
N ARG A 8 45.22 31.58 0.86
CA ARG A 8 46.31 30.73 1.38
C ARG A 8 45.78 29.37 1.81
N LYS A 9 46.69 28.40 1.75
CA LYS A 9 46.53 26.98 1.44
C LYS A 9 47.12 26.14 2.59
N LYS A 10 46.44 25.03 2.91
CA LYS A 10 46.91 23.73 3.47
C LYS A 10 47.56 23.69 4.86
N THR A 11 47.21 22.62 5.61
CA THR A 11 48.04 21.49 6.15
C THR A 11 47.37 20.99 7.46
N VAL A 12 47.33 19.73 7.92
CA VAL A 12 47.88 18.41 7.54
C VAL A 12 47.18 17.36 8.44
N THR A 13 46.71 16.28 7.83
CA THR A 13 46.90 14.87 8.24
C THR A 13 46.44 14.37 9.63
N LYS A 14 45.39 13.53 9.65
CA LYS A 14 45.36 12.33 10.49
C LYS A 14 45.10 11.10 9.62
N THR A 15 46.17 10.32 9.49
CA THR A 15 46.22 8.93 9.04
C THR A 15 45.19 8.07 9.76
N ALA A 16 44.33 7.39 9.00
CA ALA A 16 43.70 6.16 9.42
C ALA A 16 43.89 5.13 8.30
N THR A 17 44.45 4.01 8.70
CA THR A 17 44.92 2.86 7.93
C THR A 17 43.81 2.20 7.09
N PRO A 18 44.18 1.46 6.01
CA PRO A 18 43.21 0.80 5.14
C PRO A 18 42.67 -0.43 5.86
N THR A 19 41.49 -0.33 6.46
CA THR A 19 40.76 -1.54 6.87
C THR A 19 40.12 -2.13 5.63
N VAL A 20 40.84 -3.10 5.05
CA VAL A 20 40.35 -4.29 4.34
C VAL A 20 38.92 -4.17 3.79
N ASP A 21 38.85 -4.21 2.46
CA ASP A 21 37.69 -4.52 1.63
C ASP A 21 36.98 -5.81 2.07
N GLY A 22 36.32 -5.77 3.22
CA GLY A 22 35.24 -6.65 3.55
C GLY A 22 34.05 -6.14 2.76
N GLN A 23 33.79 -6.78 1.61
CA GLN A 23 32.52 -6.71 0.90
C GLN A 23 31.38 -6.91 1.89
N LYS A 24 30.92 -5.83 2.55
CA LYS A 24 29.66 -5.79 3.26
C LYS A 24 28.62 -5.79 2.16
N LYS A 25 28.32 -6.99 1.66
CA LYS A 25 27.14 -7.33 0.87
C LYS A 25 25.98 -6.68 1.62
N LYS A 26 25.57 -5.49 1.16
CA LYS A 26 24.46 -4.72 1.74
C LYS A 26 23.28 -5.67 1.76
N ARG A 27 22.97 -6.22 2.94
CA ARG A 27 21.82 -7.10 3.13
C ARG A 27 20.63 -6.32 2.60
N LYS A 28 20.08 -6.75 1.46
CA LYS A 28 18.87 -6.14 0.89
C LYS A 28 17.81 -6.24 1.96
N ARG A 29 17.44 -5.10 2.55
CA ARG A 29 16.36 -5.03 3.53
C ARG A 29 15.11 -5.51 2.82
N LYS A 30 14.49 -6.59 3.30
CA LYS A 30 13.19 -7.02 2.78
C LYS A 30 12.24 -5.83 2.89
N ARG A 31 11.64 -5.47 1.76
CA ARG A 31 10.67 -4.38 1.70
C ARG A 31 9.49 -4.79 2.59
N LYS A 32 9.18 -3.98 3.61
CA LYS A 32 7.94 -4.13 4.35
C LYS A 32 6.84 -3.55 3.48
N GLU A 33 5.91 -4.39 3.06
CA GLU A 33 4.67 -3.94 2.44
C GLU A 33 3.84 -3.25 3.52
N THR A 34 3.54 -1.98 3.31
CA THR A 34 2.78 -1.13 4.22
C THR A 34 1.94 -0.18 3.37
N TYR A 35 0.86 0.34 3.93
CA TYR A 35 -0.01 1.30 3.25
C TYR A 35 0.58 2.72 3.18
N SER A 36 1.88 2.85 3.43
CA SER A 36 2.50 4.13 3.74
C SER A 36 2.38 5.14 2.60
N SER A 37 2.62 4.70 1.37
CA SER A 37 2.48 5.56 0.18
C SER A 37 1.07 6.08 -0.01
N TYR A 38 0.06 5.26 0.26
CA TYR A 38 -1.34 5.62 0.03
C TYR A 38 -1.83 6.61 1.07
N ILE A 39 -1.48 6.38 2.33
CA ILE A 39 -1.78 7.30 3.44
C ILE A 39 -1.18 8.69 3.15
N TYR A 40 0.07 8.76 2.68
CA TYR A 40 0.67 10.04 2.30
C TYR A 40 0.03 10.68 1.06
N LYS A 41 -0.36 9.88 0.05
CA LYS A 41 -1.07 10.40 -1.12
C LYS A 41 -2.38 11.08 -0.72
N VAL A 42 -3.18 10.44 0.13
CA VAL A 42 -4.44 11.02 0.64
C VAL A 42 -4.17 12.22 1.53
N LEU A 43 -3.19 12.13 2.44
CA LEU A 43 -2.83 13.24 3.31
C LEU A 43 -2.48 14.50 2.52
N LYS A 44 -1.69 14.38 1.45
CA LYS A 44 -1.29 15.54 0.65
C LYS A 44 -2.42 16.10 -0.22
N GLN A 45 -3.48 15.34 -0.47
CA GLN A 45 -4.70 15.87 -1.10
C GLN A 45 -5.49 16.78 -0.15
N VAL A 46 -5.47 16.50 1.16
CA VAL A 46 -6.22 17.28 2.17
C VAL A 46 -5.38 18.37 2.83
N HIS A 47 -4.10 18.10 3.08
CA HIS A 47 -3.17 19.00 3.77
C HIS A 47 -1.76 18.89 3.15
N PRO A 48 -1.44 19.72 2.14
CA PRO A 48 -0.16 19.66 1.43
C PRO A 48 1.06 19.98 2.33
N ASP A 49 0.88 20.77 3.38
CA ASP A 49 1.99 21.21 4.26
C ASP A 49 2.11 20.41 5.55
N THR A 50 1.14 19.53 5.84
CA THR A 50 1.16 18.69 7.05
C THR A 50 1.92 17.39 6.80
N GLY A 51 2.59 16.89 7.84
CA GLY A 51 3.29 15.61 7.86
C GLY A 51 2.82 14.73 9.01
N LEU A 52 3.08 13.42 8.90
CA LEU A 52 2.77 12.45 9.94
C LEU A 52 4.06 11.93 10.57
N SER A 53 4.02 11.68 11.87
CA SER A 53 5.12 11.01 12.57
C SER A 53 5.17 9.52 12.23
N ASN A 54 6.32 8.87 12.42
CA ASN A 54 6.45 7.42 12.24
C ASN A 54 5.48 6.62 13.13
N LYS A 55 5.17 7.14 14.33
CA LYS A 55 4.20 6.51 15.25
C LYS A 55 2.78 6.63 14.71
N ALA A 56 2.39 7.80 14.23
CA ALA A 56 1.10 7.99 13.57
C ALA A 56 0.97 7.09 12.34
N MET A 57 2.06 6.93 11.58
CA MET A 57 2.11 6.03 10.43
C MET A 57 1.85 4.57 10.79
N ALA A 58 2.47 4.08 11.88
CA ALA A 58 2.28 2.72 12.36
C ALA A 58 0.83 2.47 12.78
N ILE A 59 0.21 3.43 13.49
CA ILE A 59 -1.19 3.36 13.90
C ILE A 59 -2.11 3.30 12.67
N LEU A 60 -1.90 4.18 11.68
CA LEU A 60 -2.71 4.20 10.46
C LEU A 60 -2.55 2.92 9.64
N ASN A 61 -1.35 2.33 9.59
CA ASN A 61 -1.14 1.07 8.90
C ASN A 61 -1.93 -0.08 9.57
N SER A 62 -1.99 -0.13 10.89
CA SER A 62 -2.82 -1.11 11.61
C SER A 62 -4.32 -0.83 11.46
N PHE A 63 -4.72 0.44 11.48
CA PHE A 63 -6.12 0.84 11.30
C PHE A 63 -6.68 0.36 9.95
N VAL A 64 -5.92 0.51 8.86
CA VAL A 64 -6.35 0.03 7.55
C VAL A 64 -6.54 -1.49 7.53
N ASN A 65 -5.63 -2.25 8.18
CA ASN A 65 -5.76 -3.70 8.28
C ASN A 65 -7.00 -4.12 9.09
N ASP A 66 -7.26 -3.47 10.23
CA ASP A 66 -8.41 -3.78 11.08
C ASP A 66 -9.74 -3.59 10.32
N ILE A 67 -9.88 -2.46 9.62
CA ILE A 67 -11.06 -2.22 8.78
C ILE A 67 -11.16 -3.22 7.63
N PHE A 68 -10.04 -3.54 6.97
CA PHE A 68 -10.02 -4.52 5.89
C PHE A 68 -10.47 -5.92 6.38
N GLU A 69 -9.94 -6.38 7.52
CA GLU A 69 -10.30 -7.67 8.11
C GLU A 69 -11.76 -7.71 8.54
N ARG A 70 -12.28 -6.62 9.12
CA ARG A 70 -13.69 -6.52 9.49
C ARG A 70 -14.61 -6.64 8.28
N ILE A 71 -14.31 -5.92 7.19
CA ILE A 71 -15.08 -5.98 5.94
C ILE A 71 -14.98 -7.38 5.33
N ALA A 72 -13.79 -7.97 5.27
CA ALA A 72 -13.58 -9.32 4.73
C ALA A 72 -14.35 -10.37 5.55
N SER A 73 -14.39 -10.22 6.87
CA SER A 73 -15.14 -11.10 7.77
C SER A 73 -16.65 -10.99 7.55
N GLU A 74 -17.18 -9.76 7.45
CA GLU A 74 -18.60 -9.53 7.18
C GLU A 74 -19.00 -10.04 5.79
N ALA A 75 -18.17 -9.82 4.77
CA ALA A 75 -18.39 -10.35 3.42
C ALA A 75 -18.34 -11.88 3.38
N SER A 76 -17.38 -12.50 4.08
CA SER A 76 -17.28 -13.95 4.20
C SER A 76 -18.51 -14.56 4.88
N LYS A 77 -19.01 -13.93 5.96
CA LYS A 77 -20.26 -14.34 6.62
C LYS A 77 -21.45 -14.20 5.67
N ALA A 78 -21.58 -13.07 4.99
CA ALA A 78 -22.66 -12.85 4.03
C ALA A 78 -22.63 -13.90 2.91
N LEU A 79 -21.47 -14.18 2.31
CA LEU A 79 -21.33 -15.18 1.26
C LEU A 79 -21.51 -16.62 1.78
N GLY A 80 -21.02 -16.92 2.99
CA GLY A 80 -21.21 -18.22 3.64
C GLY A 80 -22.67 -18.52 3.98
N SER A 81 -23.45 -17.51 4.35
CA SER A 81 -24.90 -17.63 4.53
C SER A 81 -25.65 -17.77 3.20
N ASN A 82 -25.24 -17.03 2.17
CA ASN A 82 -25.91 -17.04 0.86
C ASN A 82 -25.54 -18.27 -0.01
N PHE A 83 -24.36 -18.88 0.15
CA PHE A 83 -23.98 -20.06 -0.64
C PHE A 83 -24.83 -21.29 -0.32
N ALA A 84 -25.39 -21.40 0.89
CA ALA A 84 -26.37 -22.43 1.22
C ALA A 84 -27.71 -22.25 0.46
N GLU A 85 -28.03 -21.02 0.03
CA GLU A 85 -29.29 -20.69 -0.65
C GLU A 85 -29.17 -20.76 -2.19
N VAL A 86 -27.96 -20.62 -2.75
CA VAL A 86 -27.71 -20.73 -4.21
C VAL A 86 -27.65 -22.18 -4.70
N SER A 87 -27.77 -23.18 -3.82
CA SER A 87 -27.76 -24.61 -4.19
C SER A 87 -29.12 -25.15 -4.68
N ALA A 88 -30.15 -24.32 -4.90
CA ALA A 88 -31.42 -24.76 -5.45
C ALA A 88 -31.74 -24.10 -6.82
N PRO A 89 -31.12 -24.54 -7.93
CA PRO A 89 -31.35 -23.97 -9.26
C PRO A 89 -32.65 -24.42 -9.97
N GLU A 90 -33.74 -24.75 -9.27
CA GLU A 90 -34.91 -25.41 -9.91
C GLU A 90 -36.14 -24.53 -10.21
N LYS A 91 -36.09 -23.19 -10.14
CA LYS A 91 -37.33 -22.38 -10.25
C LYS A 91 -37.41 -21.33 -11.37
N TRP A 92 -36.46 -21.26 -12.30
CA TRP A 92 -36.51 -20.26 -13.39
C TRP A 92 -36.88 -20.81 -14.78
N THR A 93 -37.20 -22.10 -14.92
CA THR A 93 -37.47 -22.72 -16.23
C THR A 93 -38.95 -22.85 -16.63
N VAL A 94 -39.92 -22.50 -15.78
CA VAL A 94 -41.35 -22.78 -16.06
C VAL A 94 -42.17 -21.55 -16.52
N SER A 95 -41.58 -20.34 -16.61
CA SER A 95 -42.34 -19.12 -16.94
C SER A 95 -42.10 -18.51 -18.33
N LEU A 96 -41.49 -19.23 -19.27
CA LEU A 96 -41.39 -18.81 -20.68
C LEU A 96 -41.82 -19.95 -21.61
N GLY A 97 -43.12 -20.06 -21.87
CA GLY A 97 -43.66 -21.03 -22.83
C GLY A 97 -45.16 -20.93 -23.10
N ALA A 98 -45.80 -19.84 -22.70
CA ALA A 98 -47.21 -19.58 -23.01
C ALA A 98 -47.34 -18.26 -23.77
N THR A 99 -47.09 -18.29 -25.08
CA THR A 99 -47.85 -17.60 -26.13
C THR A 99 -47.14 -17.79 -27.48
N GLU A 100 -47.57 -18.77 -28.28
CA GLU A 100 -47.54 -18.65 -29.75
C GLU A 100 -48.54 -19.66 -30.33
N LYS A 101 -49.81 -19.24 -30.38
CA LYS A 101 -50.72 -19.59 -31.47
C LYS A 101 -50.55 -18.49 -32.51
N ILE A 102 -50.20 -18.85 -33.75
CA ILE A 102 -50.72 -18.32 -35.02
C ILE A 102 -50.18 -19.23 -36.15
N SER A 103 -51.08 -19.62 -37.07
CA SER A 103 -50.87 -20.31 -38.36
C SER A 103 -50.90 -21.85 -38.36
N SER A 104 -52.09 -22.45 -38.38
CA SER A 104 -52.76 -22.94 -39.60
C SER A 104 -54.20 -23.36 -39.30
#